data_AF-A0A2V4BTB8-F1
#
_entry.id   AF-A0A2V4BTB8-F1
#
_cell.length_a   1.000
_cell.length_b   1.000
_cell.length_c   1.000
_cell.angle_alpha   90.00
_cell.angle_beta   90.00
_cell.angle_gamma   90.00
#
_symmetry.space_group_name_H-M   'P 1'
#
loop_
_entity.id
_entity.type
_entity.pdbx_description
1 polymer ?
#
loop_
_entity_poly.entity_id
_entity_poly.type
_entity_poly.pdbx_seq_one_letter_code
_entity_poly.pdbx_strand_id
1 'polypeptide(L)'
;MKEKYSEITLKILILIPIIFILFAIDQFLIPQKQINDQITEYSKIIISRRGKFSTSNSKEFLGYKYYTKKGYEFSLSKTYIEENEIIISESYIFQNISNIKTINKEYSEELMSGLNGACLYIAIGLCATSIISILLLKFNSSLSENGFQNIFLSNAFLTIIFFYLLLIYN
;
A
#
# COMPACT_ATOMS: atom_id res chain seq x y z
N MET A 1 31.08 -8.23 -3.42
CA MET A 1 29.82 -7.69 -4.00
C MET A 1 29.43 -6.41 -3.28
N LYS A 2 29.54 -6.36 -1.95
CA LYS A 2 29.31 -5.17 -1.12
C LYS A 2 29.98 -3.89 -1.63
N GLU A 3 31.30 -3.87 -1.83
CA GLU A 3 32.02 -2.63 -2.23
C GLU A 3 31.51 -2.02 -3.54
N LYS A 4 31.13 -2.86 -4.52
CA LYS A 4 30.64 -2.40 -5.82
C LYS A 4 29.20 -1.85 -5.76
N TYR A 5 28.35 -2.41 -4.91
CA TYR A 5 26.91 -2.11 -4.91
C TYR A 5 26.44 -1.30 -3.69
N SER A 6 27.28 -1.14 -2.66
CA SER A 6 26.90 -0.48 -1.40
C SER A 6 26.45 0.95 -1.60
N GLU A 7 27.13 1.73 -2.43
CA GLU A 7 26.73 3.12 -2.72
C GLU A 7 25.38 3.19 -3.45
N ILE A 8 25.14 2.29 -4.40
CA ILE A 8 23.90 2.23 -5.16
C ILE A 8 22.76 1.82 -4.23
N THR A 9 22.95 0.76 -3.44
CA THR A 9 21.99 0.31 -2.43
C THR A 9 21.66 1.42 -1.45
N LEU A 10 22.66 2.16 -0.97
CA LEU A 10 22.44 3.29 -0.07
C LEU A 10 21.57 4.38 -0.70
N LYS A 11 21.82 4.75 -1.96
CA LYS A 11 21.02 5.74 -2.69
C LYS A 11 19.56 5.30 -2.85
N ILE A 12 19.33 4.03 -3.21
CA ILE A 12 17.98 3.46 -3.34
C ILE A 12 17.26 3.48 -2.00
N LEU A 13 17.93 3.03 -0.93
CA LEU A 13 17.34 2.99 0.41
C LEU A 13 16.98 4.38 0.93
N ILE A 14 17.75 5.42 0.60
CA ILE A 14 17.44 6.82 0.98
C ILE A 14 16.18 7.34 0.26
N LEU A 15 15.91 6.87 -0.96
CA LEU A 15 14.75 7.33 -1.72
C LEU A 15 13.42 6.90 -1.08
N ILE A 16 13.39 5.70 -0.48
CA ILE A 16 12.20 5.12 0.17
C ILE A 16 11.61 6.05 1.25
N PRO A 17 12.34 6.45 2.32
CA PRO A 17 11.80 7.32 3.35
C PRO A 17 11.47 8.72 2.81
N ILE A 18 12.21 9.23 1.81
CA ILE A 18 11.89 10.53 1.20
C ILE A 18 10.51 10.49 0.54
N ILE A 19 10.23 9.46 -0.27
CA ILE A 19 8.91 9.27 -0.90
C ILE A 19 7.83 9.12 0.17
N PHE A 20 8.11 8.35 1.24
CA PHE A 20 7.15 8.15 2.32
C PHE A 20 6.85 9.46 3.08
N ILE A 21 7.84 10.31 3.30
CA ILE A 21 7.65 11.64 3.90
C ILE A 21 6.79 12.52 3.00
N LEU A 22 7.06 12.55 1.69
CA LEU A 22 6.25 13.30 0.73
C LEU A 22 4.80 12.83 0.75
N PHE A 23 4.58 11.52 0.77
CA PHE A 23 3.24 10.95 0.91
C PHE A 23 2.57 11.35 2.23
N ALA A 24 3.28 11.27 3.35
CA ALA A 24 2.73 11.66 4.65
C ALA A 24 2.36 13.15 4.69
N ILE A 25 3.17 14.01 4.08
CA ILE A 25 2.86 15.44 3.94
C ILE A 25 1.56 15.62 3.14
N ASP A 26 1.46 14.99 1.97
CA ASP A 26 0.27 15.11 1.12
C ASP A 26 -1.00 14.56 1.78
N GLN A 27 -0.89 13.47 2.53
CA GLN A 27 -2.03 12.79 3.15
C GLN A 27 -2.51 13.49 4.42
N PHE A 28 -1.58 13.97 5.27
CA PHE A 28 -1.90 14.42 6.63
C PHE A 28 -1.72 15.92 6.86
N LEU A 29 -0.86 16.61 6.09
CA LEU A 29 -0.61 18.05 6.27
C LEU A 29 -1.38 18.88 5.25
N ILE A 30 -1.50 18.41 4.00
CA ILE A 30 -2.23 19.11 2.95
C ILE A 30 -3.74 18.82 3.10
N PRO A 31 -4.63 19.82 2.94
CA PRO A 31 -6.07 19.57 2.96
C PRO A 31 -6.46 18.57 1.90
N GLN A 32 -7.51 17.78 2.14
CA GLN A 32 -7.99 16.80 1.16
C GLN A 32 -9.06 17.39 0.25
N LYS A 33 -9.08 16.98 -1.00
CA LYS A 33 -10.10 17.39 -1.96
C LYS A 33 -11.32 16.49 -1.81
N GLN A 34 -12.49 17.09 -1.62
CA GLN A 34 -13.76 16.37 -1.53
C GLN A 34 -14.47 16.36 -2.88
N ILE A 35 -14.90 15.18 -3.31
CA ILE A 35 -15.52 14.95 -4.60
C ILE A 35 -16.78 14.14 -4.40
N ASN A 36 -17.93 14.73 -4.76
CA ASN A 36 -19.18 13.99 -4.86
C ASN A 36 -19.14 13.15 -6.14
N ASP A 37 -19.45 11.86 -6.02
CA ASP A 37 -19.47 10.93 -7.13
C ASP A 37 -20.53 9.84 -6.93
N GLN A 38 -20.71 9.00 -7.95
CA GLN A 38 -21.67 7.90 -7.94
C GLN A 38 -20.98 6.59 -8.29
N ILE A 39 -21.24 5.55 -7.49
CA ILE A 39 -20.85 4.18 -7.79
C ILE A 39 -21.68 3.70 -8.99
N THR A 40 -20.99 3.22 -10.03
CA THR A 40 -21.63 2.66 -11.22
C THR A 40 -21.59 1.14 -11.20
N GLU A 41 -20.49 0.57 -10.72
CA GLU A 41 -20.26 -0.87 -10.73
C GLU A 41 -19.48 -1.31 -9.49
N TYR A 42 -19.64 -2.58 -9.14
CA TYR A 42 -18.81 -3.22 -8.13
C TYR A 42 -18.48 -4.66 -8.54
N SER A 43 -17.38 -5.17 -7.99
CA SER A 43 -16.92 -6.54 -8.17
C SER A 43 -16.48 -7.11 -6.83
N LYS A 44 -16.65 -8.42 -6.64
CA LYS A 44 -16.21 -9.11 -5.43
C LYS A 44 -14.75 -9.52 -5.56
N ILE A 45 -13.92 -9.14 -4.59
CA ILE A 45 -12.53 -9.58 -4.48
C ILE A 45 -12.54 -10.96 -3.81
N ILE A 46 -12.28 -12.00 -4.61
CA ILE A 46 -12.26 -13.39 -4.16
C ILE A 46 -10.91 -14.00 -4.51
N ILE A 47 -10.20 -14.52 -3.51
CA ILE A 47 -8.94 -15.24 -3.72
C ILE A 47 -9.20 -16.74 -3.65
N SER A 48 -8.78 -17.46 -4.69
CA SER A 48 -8.76 -18.93 -4.66
C SER A 48 -7.53 -19.39 -3.90
N ARG A 49 -7.74 -20.06 -2.77
CA ARG A 49 -6.68 -20.78 -2.07
C ARG A 49 -6.70 -22.23 -2.55
N ARG A 50 -5.67 -22.62 -3.31
CA ARG A 50 -5.40 -24.03 -3.61
C ARG A 50 -4.13 -24.43 -2.89
N GLY A 51 -4.27 -25.20 -1.81
CA GLY A 51 -3.11 -25.79 -1.14
C GLY A 51 -2.40 -26.76 -2.08
N LYS A 52 -1.06 -26.81 -2.03
CA LYS A 52 -0.23 -27.70 -2.86
C LYS A 52 -0.62 -29.18 -2.77
N PHE A 53 -1.31 -29.57 -1.69
CA PHE A 53 -1.81 -30.93 -1.42
C PHE A 53 -3.33 -31.00 -1.19
N SER A 54 -4.09 -29.92 -1.44
CA SER A 54 -5.55 -29.92 -1.27
C SER A 54 -6.26 -30.10 -2.62
N THR A 55 -7.21 -31.01 -2.66
CA THR A 55 -8.18 -31.16 -3.76
C THR A 55 -9.34 -30.18 -3.66
N SER A 56 -9.53 -29.51 -2.51
CA SER A 56 -10.56 -28.48 -2.34
C SER A 56 -10.04 -27.10 -2.74
N ASN A 57 -10.72 -26.47 -3.70
CA ASN A 57 -10.56 -25.06 -4.00
C ASN A 57 -11.42 -24.28 -3.01
N SER A 58 -10.83 -23.76 -1.94
CA SER A 58 -11.53 -22.81 -1.08
C SER A 58 -11.43 -21.41 -1.68
N LYS A 59 -12.58 -20.74 -1.79
CA LYS A 59 -12.67 -19.33 -2.18
C LYS A 59 -12.79 -18.50 -0.91
N GLU A 60 -11.90 -17.55 -0.73
CA GLU A 60 -11.97 -16.60 0.37
C GLU A 60 -12.44 -15.25 -0.16
N PHE A 61 -13.49 -14.72 0.46
CA PHE A 61 -14.00 -13.39 0.16
C PHE A 61 -13.25 -12.34 0.98
N LEU A 62 -12.60 -11.40 0.29
CA LEU A 62 -11.84 -10.32 0.93
C LEU A 62 -12.61 -9.01 1.00
N GLY A 63 -13.43 -8.71 0.00
CA GLY A 63 -14.12 -7.43 -0.06
C GLY A 63 -14.72 -7.10 -1.41
N TYR A 64 -15.02 -5.82 -1.61
CA TYR A 64 -15.62 -5.29 -2.82
C TYR A 64 -14.69 -4.25 -3.44
N LYS A 65 -14.48 -4.32 -4.75
CA LYS A 65 -13.87 -3.27 -5.56
C LYS A 65 -14.97 -2.51 -6.28
N TYR A 66 -14.98 -1.20 -6.15
CA TYR A 66 -15.98 -0.28 -6.68
C TYR A 66 -15.39 0.58 -7.79
N TYR A 67 -16.24 0.92 -8.75
CA TYR A 67 -15.95 1.80 -9.86
C TYR A 67 -16.97 2.92 -9.87
N THR A 68 -16.51 4.14 -10.13
CA THR A 68 -17.35 5.32 -10.09
C THR A 68 -17.51 5.99 -11.45
N LYS A 69 -18.54 6.83 -11.55
CA LYS A 69 -18.84 7.58 -12.78
C LYS A 69 -17.71 8.51 -13.21
N LYS A 70 -16.97 9.13 -12.28
CA LYS A 70 -15.81 9.97 -12.61
C LYS A 70 -14.52 9.18 -12.80
N GLY A 71 -14.57 7.85 -12.78
CA GLY A 71 -13.44 6.97 -13.07
C GLY A 71 -12.54 6.69 -11.87
N TYR A 72 -13.03 6.88 -10.63
CA TYR A 72 -12.30 6.45 -9.44
C TYR A 72 -12.51 4.95 -9.22
N GLU A 73 -11.47 4.32 -8.69
CA GLU A 73 -11.48 2.92 -8.29
C GLU A 73 -11.04 2.82 -6.83
N PHE A 74 -11.78 2.04 -6.04
CA PHE A 74 -11.43 1.81 -4.64
C PHE A 74 -11.94 0.46 -4.15
N SER A 75 -11.33 -0.04 -3.08
CA SER A 75 -11.66 -1.35 -2.51
C SER A 75 -11.96 -1.24 -1.03
N LEU A 76 -13.06 -1.86 -0.58
CA LEU A 76 -13.44 -1.95 0.83
C LEU A 76 -13.37 -3.38 1.36
N SER A 77 -12.94 -3.54 2.62
CA SER A 77 -12.86 -4.82 3.31
C SER A 77 -14.24 -5.29 3.75
N LYS A 78 -14.75 -6.35 3.11
CA LYS A 78 -16.00 -7.06 3.45
C LYS A 78 -17.29 -6.22 3.56
N THR A 79 -17.23 -4.90 3.37
CA THR A 79 -18.35 -3.98 3.53
C THR A 79 -18.96 -3.64 2.18
N TYR A 80 -20.26 -3.89 2.06
CA TYR A 80 -21.05 -3.49 0.91
C TYR A 80 -21.57 -2.05 1.12
N ILE A 81 -21.49 -1.21 0.09
CA ILE A 81 -22.15 0.10 0.06
C ILE A 81 -23.48 -0.08 -0.66
N GLU A 82 -24.58 0.22 0.02
CA GLU A 82 -25.92 0.13 -0.58
C GLU A 82 -26.26 1.39 -1.38
N GLU A 83 -25.79 2.55 -0.93
CA GLU A 83 -26.03 3.82 -1.59
C GLU A 83 -25.08 4.05 -2.77
N ASN A 84 -25.63 4.52 -3.89
CA ASN A 84 -24.80 4.84 -5.05
C ASN A 84 -24.05 6.17 -4.88
N GLU A 85 -24.61 7.12 -4.13
CA GLU A 85 -24.01 8.44 -3.95
C GLU A 85 -22.96 8.41 -2.84
N ILE A 86 -21.74 8.80 -3.21
CA ILE A 86 -20.59 8.82 -2.31
C ILE A 86 -19.84 10.14 -2.40
N ILE A 87 -19.12 10.44 -1.32
CA ILE A 87 -18.17 11.54 -1.24
C ILE A 87 -16.81 10.91 -1.03
N ILE A 88 -15.91 11.16 -1.97
CA ILE A 88 -14.52 10.70 -1.96
C ILE A 88 -13.66 11.85 -1.47
N SER A 89 -12.79 11.58 -0.49
CA SER A 89 -11.69 12.45 -0.16
C SER A 89 -10.41 11.91 -0.78
N GLU A 90 -9.70 12.75 -1.53
CA GLU A 90 -8.41 12.41 -2.14
C GLU A 90 -7.31 13.40 -1.71
N SER A 91 -6.07 12.91 -1.67
CA SER A 91 -4.89 13.75 -1.52
C SER A 91 -4.57 14.50 -2.83
N TYR A 92 -3.88 15.64 -2.77
CA TYR A 92 -3.67 16.47 -3.96
C TYR A 92 -2.54 15.98 -4.85
N ILE A 93 -1.43 15.55 -4.28
CA ILE A 93 -0.20 15.22 -5.02
C ILE A 93 -0.26 13.78 -5.52
N PHE A 94 -0.52 12.84 -4.61
CA PHE A 94 -0.54 11.41 -4.92
C PHE A 94 -1.92 10.90 -5.34
N GLN A 95 -2.96 11.74 -5.28
CA GLN A 95 -4.35 11.37 -5.61
C GLN A 95 -4.81 10.11 -4.87
N ASN A 96 -4.29 9.92 -3.66
CA ASN A 96 -4.62 8.76 -2.85
C ASN A 96 -5.99 8.98 -2.22
N ILE A 97 -6.92 8.06 -2.44
CA ILE A 97 -8.22 8.08 -1.76
C ILE A 97 -7.97 7.80 -0.28
N SER A 98 -8.35 8.75 0.56
CA SER A 98 -8.13 8.71 2.02
C SER A 98 -9.41 8.36 2.78
N ASN A 99 -10.56 8.70 2.22
CA ASN A 99 -11.85 8.55 2.87
C ASN A 99 -12.95 8.40 1.82
N ILE A 100 -13.94 7.59 2.15
CA ILE A 100 -15.15 7.40 1.38
C ILE A 100 -16.30 7.45 2.37
N LYS A 101 -17.31 8.26 2.09
CA LYS A 101 -18.51 8.34 2.91
C LYS A 101 -19.77 8.42 2.05
N THR A 102 -20.85 7.83 2.53
CA THR A 102 -22.20 8.11 2.07
C THR A 102 -22.83 9.18 2.98
N ILE A 103 -24.10 9.47 2.78
CA ILE A 103 -24.87 10.34 3.69
C ILE A 103 -24.96 9.72 5.09
N ASN A 104 -24.98 8.38 5.17
CA ASN A 104 -25.30 7.65 6.40
C ASN A 104 -24.07 7.08 7.12
N LYS A 105 -22.98 6.80 6.39
CA LYS A 105 -21.83 6.07 6.92
C LYS A 105 -20.50 6.54 6.32
N GLU A 106 -19.47 6.54 7.15
CA GLU A 106 -18.07 6.70 6.75
C GLU A 106 -17.39 5.32 6.64
N TYR A 107 -16.56 5.13 5.62
CA TYR A 107 -15.91 3.87 5.25
C TYR A 107 -14.37 3.97 5.21
N SER A 108 -13.80 5.00 5.84
CA SER A 108 -12.35 5.25 5.85
C SER A 108 -11.55 4.10 6.48
N GLU A 109 -12.09 3.47 7.53
CA GLU A 109 -11.43 2.35 8.22
C GLU A 109 -11.48 1.04 7.41
N GLU A 110 -12.50 0.86 6.57
CA GLU A 110 -12.63 -0.32 5.71
C GLU A 110 -11.89 -0.17 4.37
N LEU A 111 -11.27 0.97 4.09
CA LEU A 111 -10.56 1.23 2.84
C LEU A 111 -9.28 0.39 2.73
N MET A 112 -9.22 -0.46 1.71
CA MET A 112 -8.09 -1.36 1.43
C MET A 112 -7.21 -0.88 0.27
N SER A 113 -7.74 -0.03 -0.60
CA SER A 113 -7.05 0.51 -1.77
C SER A 113 -6.12 1.67 -1.40
N GLY A 114 -5.21 1.99 -2.33
CA GLY A 114 -4.20 3.03 -2.19
C GLY A 114 -3.17 2.68 -1.12
N LEU A 115 -2.74 3.70 -0.38
CA LEU A 115 -1.86 3.59 0.77
C LEU A 115 -2.67 3.52 2.08
N ASN A 116 -3.72 2.68 2.08
CA ASN A 116 -4.53 2.37 3.26
C ASN A 116 -4.40 0.88 3.64
N GLY A 117 -4.97 0.50 4.78
CA GLY A 117 -5.00 -0.89 5.24
C GLY A 117 -3.63 -1.58 5.20
N ALA A 118 -3.58 -2.76 4.57
CA ALA A 118 -2.37 -3.58 4.50
C ALA A 118 -1.20 -2.89 3.76
N CYS A 119 -1.49 -2.12 2.70
CA CYS A 119 -0.46 -1.39 1.96
C CYS A 119 0.25 -0.36 2.84
N LEU A 120 -0.49 0.34 3.70
CA LEU A 120 0.07 1.31 4.63
C LEU A 120 1.03 0.65 5.64
N TYR A 121 0.61 -0.47 6.24
CA TYR A 121 1.45 -1.19 7.21
C TYR A 121 2.74 -1.71 6.58
N ILE A 122 2.67 -2.26 5.35
CA ILE A 122 3.87 -2.69 4.62
C ILE A 122 4.74 -1.50 4.24
N ALA A 123 4.18 -0.36 3.83
CA ALA A 123 4.93 0.85 3.53
C ALA A 123 5.68 1.39 4.76
N ILE A 124 5.03 1.40 5.93
CA ILE A 124 5.67 1.75 7.21
C ILE A 124 6.81 0.78 7.53
N GLY A 125 6.58 -0.52 7.38
CA GLY A 125 7.61 -1.54 7.60
C GLY A 125 8.80 -1.38 6.63
N LEU A 126 8.54 -1.10 5.36
CA LEU A 126 9.56 -0.82 4.35
C LEU A 126 10.35 0.45 4.70
N CYS A 127 9.67 1.51 5.15
CA CYS A 127 10.32 2.73 5.60
C CYS A 127 11.23 2.46 6.81
N ALA A 128 10.72 1.79 7.85
CA ALA A 128 11.50 1.46 9.05
C ALA A 128 12.72 0.57 8.73
N THR A 129 12.52 -0.48 7.95
CA THR A 129 13.62 -1.38 7.54
C THR A 129 14.65 -0.68 6.67
N SER A 130 14.23 0.23 5.79
CA SER A 130 15.15 1.05 4.98
C SER A 130 16.00 1.98 5.85
N ILE A 131 15.41 2.64 6.85
CA ILE A 131 16.13 3.52 7.79
C ILE A 131 17.17 2.72 8.59
N ILE A 132 16.77 1.58 9.16
CA ILE A 132 17.70 0.69 9.88
C ILE A 132 18.83 0.24 8.95
N SER A 133 18.51 -0.11 7.70
CA SER A 133 19.49 -0.53 6.70
C SER A 133 20.49 0.59 6.36
N ILE A 134 20.03 1.83 6.21
CA ILE A 134 20.89 3.00 6.00
C ILE A 134 21.85 3.19 7.18
N LEU A 135 21.34 3.11 8.41
CA LEU A 135 22.17 3.26 9.62
C LEU A 135 23.25 2.18 9.68
N LEU A 136 22.89 0.92 9.39
CA LEU A 136 23.86 -0.18 9.34
C LEU A 136 24.90 0.03 8.25
N LEU A 137 24.51 0.43 7.04
CA LEU A 137 25.46 0.66 5.94
C LEU A 137 26.42 1.82 6.22
N LYS A 138 25.96 2.88 6.89
CA LYS A 138 26.78 4.08 7.17
C LYS A 138 27.66 3.93 8.39
N PHE A 139 27.15 3.34 9.46
CA PHE A 139 27.79 3.40 10.78
C PHE A 139 28.41 2.07 11.21
N ASN A 140 28.08 0.95 10.56
CA ASN A 140 28.68 -0.35 10.88
C ASN A 140 29.85 -0.68 9.95
N SER A 141 31.05 -0.28 10.37
CA SER A 141 32.30 -0.56 9.63
C SER A 141 32.63 -2.05 9.52
N SER A 142 32.09 -2.90 10.41
CA SER A 142 32.31 -4.36 10.42
C SER A 142 31.18 -5.15 9.76
N LEU A 143 30.31 -4.51 8.97
CA LEU A 143 29.22 -5.19 8.27
C LEU A 143 29.77 -6.29 7.34
N SER A 144 29.38 -7.54 7.57
CA SER A 144 29.78 -8.68 6.74
C SER A 144 29.08 -8.66 5.37
N GLU A 145 29.60 -9.42 4.40
CA GLU A 145 28.96 -9.61 3.09
C GLU A 145 27.53 -10.18 3.25
N ASN A 146 27.36 -11.13 4.17
CA ASN A 146 26.06 -11.71 4.49
C ASN A 146 25.10 -10.67 5.08
N GLY A 147 25.60 -9.77 5.94
CA GLY A 147 24.82 -8.65 6.47
C GLY A 147 24.34 -7.70 5.37
N PHE A 148 25.21 -7.40 4.40
CA PHE A 148 24.84 -6.61 3.22
C PHE A 148 23.76 -7.30 2.36
N GLN A 149 23.89 -8.61 2.11
CA GLN A 149 22.89 -9.36 1.36
C GLN A 149 21.53 -9.41 2.07
N ASN A 150 21.52 -9.58 3.39
CA ASN A 150 20.28 -9.56 4.18
C ASN A 150 19.55 -8.21 4.11
N ILE A 151 20.30 -7.10 4.15
CA ILE A 151 19.73 -5.76 3.94
C ILE A 151 19.04 -5.69 2.57
N PHE A 152 19.74 -6.10 1.51
CA PHE A 152 19.19 -6.05 0.16
C PHE A 152 17.95 -6.93 0.03
N LEU A 153 18.02 -8.20 0.45
CA LEU A 153 16.93 -9.16 0.35
C LEU A 153 15.70 -8.75 1.16
N SER A 154 15.88 -8.25 2.38
CA SER A 154 14.77 -7.84 3.24
C SER A 154 13.97 -6.68 2.63
N ASN A 155 14.67 -5.63 2.17
CA ASN A 155 14.02 -4.48 1.55
C ASN A 155 13.38 -4.85 0.19
N ALA A 156 14.06 -5.66 -0.62
CA ALA A 156 13.52 -6.15 -1.89
C ALA A 156 12.26 -7.00 -1.68
N PHE A 157 12.26 -7.91 -0.70
CA PHE A 157 11.11 -8.74 -0.36
C PHE A 157 9.91 -7.91 0.08
N LEU A 158 10.10 -6.93 0.97
CA LEU A 158 9.03 -6.03 1.40
C LEU A 158 8.50 -5.18 0.24
N THR A 159 9.38 -4.73 -0.65
CA THR A 159 8.98 -3.98 -1.85
C THR A 159 8.14 -4.84 -2.80
N ILE A 160 8.50 -6.11 -3.00
CA ILE A 160 7.71 -7.05 -3.82
C ILE A 160 6.33 -7.27 -3.20
N ILE A 161 6.26 -7.50 -1.88
CA ILE A 161 4.98 -7.63 -1.17
C ILE A 161 4.13 -6.37 -1.33
N PHE A 162 4.75 -5.20 -1.16
CA PHE A 162 4.07 -3.92 -1.29
C PHE A 162 3.39 -3.76 -2.66
N PHE A 163 4.14 -3.97 -3.74
CA PHE A 163 3.59 -3.89 -5.10
C PHE A 163 2.54 -4.97 -5.39
N TYR A 164 2.73 -6.18 -4.85
CA TYR A 164 1.75 -7.25 -4.98
C TYR A 164 0.42 -6.88 -4.33
N LEU A 165 0.44 -6.27 -3.13
CA LEU A 165 -0.79 -5.81 -2.47
C LEU A 165 -1.43 -4.64 -3.21
N LEU A 166 -0.65 -3.69 -3.72
CA LEU A 166 -1.16 -2.61 -4.56
C LEU A 166 -1.90 -3.15 -5.78
N LEU A 167 -1.37 -4.18 -6.45
CA LEU A 167 -2.02 -4.79 -7.62
C LEU A 167 -3.33 -5.53 -7.30
N ILE A 168 -3.49 -6.02 -6.07
CA ILE A 168 -4.72 -6.71 -5.65
C ILE A 168 -5.82 -5.72 -5.28
N TYR A 169 -5.45 -4.64 -4.57
CA TYR A 169 -6.42 -3.73 -3.98
C TYR A 169 -6.71 -2.48 -4.83
N ASN A 170 -5.86 -2.19 -5.82
CA ASN A 170 -6.06 -1.14 -6.82
C ASN A 170 -6.19 -1.77 -8.19
#